data_AF-A0A962FEA6-F1
#
_entry.id   AF-A0A962FEA6-F1
#
_cell.length_a   1.000
_cell.length_b   1.000
_cell.length_c   1.000
_cell.angle_alpha   90.00
_cell.angle_beta   90.00
_cell.angle_gamma   90.00
#
_symmetry.space_group_name_H-M   'P 1'
#
loop_
_entity.id
_entity.type
_entity.pdbx_description
1 polymer ?
#
loop_
_entity_poly.entity_id
_entity_poly.type
_entity_poly.pdbx_seq_one_letter_code
_entity_poly.pdbx_strand_id
1 'polypeptide(L)'
;KPLFLSNNAGGILGGISTGQPIVARFAVKPTSSILTPRRTIDRAGHEADILTKGRHDPCVGIRAVPVGEAMVACVLADQFLRHRGQVG
;
A
#
# COMPACT_ATOMS: atom_id res chain seq x y z
N LYS A 1 6.09 14.28 30.85
CA LYS A 1 6.38 13.23 29.82
C LYS A 1 7.29 13.85 28.78
N PRO A 2 8.36 13.19 28.35
CA PRO A 2 9.18 13.67 27.24
C PRO A 2 8.33 13.72 25.95
N LEU A 3 8.56 14.74 25.12
CA LEU A 3 7.91 14.92 23.83
C LEU A 3 8.99 15.09 22.76
N PHE A 4 8.77 14.47 21.60
CA PHE A 4 9.63 14.67 20.44
C PHE A 4 9.38 16.06 19.83
N LEU A 5 10.43 16.73 19.37
CA LEU A 5 10.33 18.05 18.73
C LEU A 5 9.84 17.98 17.27
N SER A 6 9.93 16.80 16.62
CA SER A 6 9.45 16.57 15.25
C SER A 6 9.05 15.10 15.05
N ASN A 7 8.44 14.76 13.91
CA ASN A 7 8.01 13.40 13.56
C ASN A 7 8.59 12.90 12.22
N ASN A 8 9.87 13.16 11.97
CA ASN A 8 10.54 12.76 10.72
C ASN A 8 10.63 11.24 10.56
N ALA A 9 10.62 10.50 11.67
CA ALA A 9 10.57 9.03 11.70
C ALA A 9 9.16 8.46 11.41
N GLY A 10 8.15 9.31 11.26
CA GLY A 10 6.78 8.88 10.92
C GLY A 10 6.13 8.00 11.98
N GLY A 11 6.40 8.28 13.26
CA GLY A 11 5.81 7.60 14.41
C GLY A 11 6.47 6.27 14.79
N ILE A 12 7.43 5.78 14.00
CA ILE A 12 8.09 4.48 14.22
C ILE A 12 9.60 4.69 14.28
N LEU A 13 10.23 4.33 15.41
CA LEU A 13 11.67 4.44 15.62
C LEU A 13 12.22 3.06 16.04
N GLY A 14 13.23 2.56 15.34
CA GLY A 14 13.79 1.23 15.62
C GLY A 14 12.78 0.09 15.49
N GLY A 15 11.72 0.27 14.70
CA GLY A 15 10.64 -0.71 14.54
C GLY A 15 9.57 -0.68 15.64
N ILE A 16 9.62 0.28 16.57
CA ILE A 16 8.69 0.40 17.69
C ILE A 16 7.94 1.73 17.59
N SER A 17 6.65 1.74 17.96
CA SER A 17 5.84 2.95 18.00
C SER A 17 6.35 3.92 19.07
N THR A 18 6.45 5.20 18.71
CA THR A 18 6.97 6.28 19.57
C THR A 18 5.87 7.01 20.36
N GLY A 19 4.60 6.72 20.06
CA GLY A 19 3.44 7.46 20.54
C GLY A 19 3.08 8.70 19.70
N GLN A 20 3.92 9.09 18.74
CA GLN A 20 3.58 10.10 17.73
C GLN A 20 2.67 9.50 16.64
N PRO A 21 1.98 10.33 15.83
CA PRO A 21 1.20 9.84 14.70
C PRO A 21 2.05 8.97 13.76
N ILE A 22 1.52 7.79 13.38
CA ILE A 22 2.15 6.94 12.37
C ILE A 22 1.88 7.55 10.99
N VAL A 23 2.94 7.80 10.22
CA VAL A 23 2.85 8.39 8.87
C VAL A 23 3.35 7.39 7.84
N ALA A 24 2.42 6.87 7.03
CA ALA A 24 2.71 5.95 5.95
C ALA A 24 2.42 6.60 4.59
N ARG A 25 3.24 6.28 3.58
CA ARG A 25 3.06 6.68 2.18
C ARG A 25 3.33 5.45 1.31
N PHE A 26 2.51 5.24 0.29
CA PHE A 26 2.70 4.15 -0.66
C PHE A 26 2.57 4.66 -2.09
N ALA A 27 3.32 4.05 -3.00
CA ALA A 27 3.29 4.37 -4.41
C ALA A 27 2.44 3.34 -5.15
N VAL A 28 1.61 3.81 -6.08
CA VAL A 28 0.76 2.96 -6.92
C VAL A 28 1.18 3.14 -8.36
N LYS A 29 1.51 2.05 -9.04
CA LYS A 29 1.77 2.09 -10.48
C LYS A 29 0.50 2.43 -11.27
N PRO A 30 0.61 3.01 -12.47
CA PRO A 30 -0.54 3.17 -13.35
C PRO A 30 -1.25 1.84 -13.66
N THR A 31 -2.54 1.93 -13.99
CA THR A 31 -3.35 0.77 -14.39
C THR A 31 -2.74 0.10 -15.63
N SER A 32 -2.61 -1.23 -15.59
CA SER A 32 -1.95 -1.98 -16.69
C SER A 32 -2.86 -2.18 -17.90
N SER A 33 -4.18 -2.30 -17.70
CA SER A 33 -5.16 -2.37 -18.78
C SER A 33 -5.49 -0.96 -19.29
N ILE A 34 -5.07 -0.67 -20.52
CA ILE A 34 -5.28 0.62 -21.18
C ILE A 34 -5.77 0.40 -22.62
N LEU A 35 -6.38 1.42 -23.20
CA LEU A 35 -6.94 1.35 -24.56
C LEU A 35 -5.89 1.43 -25.67
N THR A 36 -4.62 1.66 -25.33
CA THR A 36 -3.52 1.67 -26.30
C THR A 36 -2.99 0.25 -26.49
N PRO A 37 -2.88 -0.25 -27.74
CA PRO A 37 -2.25 -1.54 -28.01
C PRO A 37 -0.83 -1.61 -27.46
N ARG A 38 -0.45 -2.75 -26.90
CA ARG A 38 0.89 -3.03 -26.36
C ARG A 38 1.40 -4.38 -26.84
N ARG A 39 2.70 -4.46 -27.12
CA ARG A 39 3.39 -5.72 -27.37
C ARG A 39 3.59 -6.48 -26.06
N THR A 40 3.39 -7.78 -26.10
CA THR A 40 3.54 -8.74 -25.00
C THR A 40 3.83 -10.13 -25.57
N ILE A 41 3.91 -11.15 -24.71
CA ILE A 41 3.95 -12.55 -25.09
C ILE A 41 2.69 -13.30 -24.64
N ASP A 42 2.33 -14.35 -25.37
CA ASP A 42 1.30 -15.30 -24.95
C ASP A 42 1.85 -16.39 -24.00
N ARG A 43 0.99 -17.33 -23.58
CA ARG A 43 1.38 -18.42 -22.69
C ARG A 43 2.30 -19.47 -23.33
N ALA A 44 2.32 -19.55 -24.67
CA ALA A 44 3.21 -20.42 -25.42
C ALA A 44 4.56 -19.75 -25.73
N GLY A 45 4.72 -18.47 -25.37
CA GLY A 45 5.94 -17.69 -25.57
C GLY A 45 6.02 -17.00 -26.93
N HIS A 46 4.95 -16.99 -27.71
CA HIS A 46 4.92 -16.27 -28.99
C HIS A 46 4.63 -14.78 -28.77
N GLU A 47 5.24 -13.93 -29.60
CA GLU A 47 4.96 -12.49 -29.64
C GLU A 47 3.48 -12.23 -29.96
N ALA A 48 2.85 -11.32 -29.20
CA ALA A 48 1.45 -10.98 -29.33
C ALA A 48 1.21 -9.50 -29.03
N ASP A 49 0.21 -8.91 -29.69
CA ASP A 49 -0.31 -7.60 -29.33
C ASP A 49 -1.54 -7.74 -28.45
N ILE A 50 -1.55 -7.02 -27.32
CA ILE A 50 -2.70 -6.96 -26.41
C ILE A 50 -3.36 -5.58 -26.48
N LEU A 51 -4.68 -5.60 -26.65
CA LEU A 51 -5.55 -4.45 -26.54
C LEU A 51 -6.73 -4.82 -25.63
N THR A 52 -6.80 -4.19 -24.47
CA THR A 52 -7.93 -4.40 -23.55
C THR A 52 -9.06 -3.45 -23.91
N LYS A 53 -10.19 -4.01 -24.37
CA LYS A 53 -11.42 -3.26 -24.66
C LYS A 53 -12.34 -3.26 -23.43
N GLY A 54 -12.99 -2.14 -23.16
CA GLY A 54 -13.94 -1.99 -22.06
C GLY A 54 -13.59 -0.85 -21.11
N ARG A 55 -14.36 -0.70 -20.03
CA ARG A 55 -14.13 0.32 -19.00
C ARG A 55 -13.06 -0.19 -18.02
N HIS A 56 -11.97 0.55 -17.91
CA HIS A 56 -10.91 0.32 -16.93
C HIS A 56 -10.73 1.56 -16.07
N ASP A 57 -10.22 1.39 -14.86
CA ASP A 57 -9.91 2.52 -13.99
C ASP A 57 -8.76 3.35 -14.58
N PRO A 58 -8.96 4.66 -14.83
CA PRO A 58 -7.88 5.53 -15.27
C PRO A 58 -6.84 5.75 -14.17
N CYS A 59 -7.22 5.56 -12.91
CA CYS A 59 -6.34 5.63 -11.74
C CYS A 59 -6.78 4.64 -10.67
N VAL A 60 -6.09 3.51 -10.56
CA VAL A 60 -6.29 2.55 -9.44
C VAL A 60 -5.86 3.13 -8.09
N GLY A 61 -5.05 4.19 -8.08
CA GLY A 61 -4.54 4.82 -6.85
C GLY A 61 -5.64 5.33 -5.94
N ILE A 62 -6.72 5.90 -6.49
CA ILE A 62 -7.85 6.43 -5.70
C ILE A 62 -8.52 5.29 -4.91
N ARG A 63 -8.74 4.15 -5.58
CA ARG A 63 -9.32 2.96 -4.94
C ARG A 63 -8.37 2.26 -3.99
N ALA A 64 -7.06 2.45 -4.16
CA ALA A 64 -6.05 1.86 -3.28
C ALA A 64 -5.93 2.58 -1.92
N VAL A 65 -6.33 3.86 -1.82
CA VAL A 65 -6.31 4.62 -0.54
C VAL A 65 -7.07 3.91 0.58
N PRO A 66 -8.38 3.61 0.45
CA PRO A 66 -9.12 2.93 1.52
C PRO A 66 -8.58 1.52 1.82
N VAL A 67 -8.00 0.83 0.82
CA VAL A 67 -7.33 -0.46 1.04
C VAL A 67 -6.09 -0.27 1.91
N GLY A 68 -5.27 0.75 1.61
CA GLY A 68 -4.09 1.08 2.41
C GLY A 68 -4.43 1.42 3.86
N GLU A 69 -5.48 2.23 4.08
CA GLU A 69 -5.99 2.57 5.42
C GLU A 69 -6.45 1.32 6.18
N ALA A 70 -7.25 0.46 5.55
CA ALA A 70 -7.69 -0.80 6.15
C ALA A 70 -6.53 -1.72 6.50
N MET A 71 -5.53 -1.85 5.62
CA MET A 71 -4.35 -2.67 5.87
C MET A 71 -3.52 -2.13 7.05
N VAL A 72 -3.36 -0.80 7.16
CA VAL A 72 -2.70 -0.18 8.32
C VAL A 72 -3.47 -0.48 9.60
N ALA A 73 -4.81 -0.35 9.60
CA ALA A 73 -5.63 -0.66 10.76
C ALA A 73 -5.52 -2.14 11.19
N CYS A 74 -5.55 -3.08 10.24
CA CYS A 74 -5.35 -4.51 10.51
C CYS A 74 -3.99 -4.79 11.14
N VAL A 75 -2.91 -4.21 10.60
CA VAL A 75 -1.55 -4.39 11.13
C VAL A 75 -1.42 -3.80 12.54
N LEU A 76 -1.98 -2.62 12.79
CA LEU A 76 -1.95 -2.00 14.12
C LEU A 76 -2.75 -2.81 15.14
N ALA A 77 -3.91 -3.35 14.76
CA ALA A 77 -4.70 -4.23 15.61
C ALA A 77 -3.93 -5.51 15.98
N ASP A 78 -3.28 -6.15 15.00
CA ASP A 78 -2.43 -7.33 15.24
C ASP A 78 -1.27 -7.02 16.20
N GLN A 79 -0.53 -5.93 15.97
CA GLN A 79 0.57 -5.52 16.85
C GLN A 79 0.08 -5.20 18.27
N PHE A 80 -1.07 -4.54 18.41
CA PHE A 80 -1.68 -4.26 19.69
C PHE A 80 -2.04 -5.54 20.46
N LEU A 81 -2.69 -6.50 19.79
CA LEU A 81 -3.06 -7.78 20.39
C LEU A 81 -1.83 -8.62 20.76
N ARG A 82 -0.79 -8.63 19.93
CA ARG A 82 0.48 -9.31 20.24
C ARG A 82 1.16 -8.71 21.46
N HIS A 83 1.19 -7.39 21.55
CA HIS A 83 1.76 -6.72 22.72
C HIS A 83 0.98 -7.08 23.99
N ARG A 84 -0.36 -6.99 23.96
CA ARG A 84 -1.20 -7.43 25.09
C ARG A 84 -1.02 -8.91 25.44
N GLY A 85 -0.86 -9.78 24.45
CA GLY A 85 -0.56 -11.20 24.69
C GLY A 85 0.78 -11.43 25.41
N GLN A 86 1.74 -10.51 25.28
CA GLN A 86 3.05 -10.58 25.93
C GLN A 86 3.07 -9.94 27.32
N VAL A 87 2.35 -8.83 27.52
CA VAL A 87 2.46 -8.01 28.75
C VAL A 87 1.17 -7.88 29.56
N GLY A 88 0.03 -8.41 29.10
CA GLY A 88 -1.30 -8.30 29.74
C GLY A 88 -2.09 -7.07 29.30
#